data_AF-A0AAI8TQW4-F1
#
_entry.id   AF-A0AAI8TQW4-F1
#
_cell.length_a   1.000
_cell.length_b   1.000
_cell.length_c   1.000
_cell.angle_alpha   90.00
_cell.angle_beta   90.00
_cell.angle_gamma   90.00
#
_symmetry.space_group_name_H-M   'P 1'
#
loop_
_entity.id
_entity.type
_entity.pdbx_description
1 polymer ?
#
loop_
_entity_poly.entity_id
_entity_poly.type
_entity_poly.pdbx_seq_one_letter_code
_entity_poly.pdbx_strand_id
1 'polypeptide(L)'
;MVADRNKYQRYRCLQCHTILDSLAYQYPVLAQEWSADNPLSAWQVRPHGQTAFEPEWVCTNNSAHVWHASLSSRTNGSDCPECRQAGKSAVELDYFAAAKTVFGSARSGVKLHSKQFSRRPAWTADIIVGLQAGEELVIEYDGSYWHSAKEDVDRAKSLDLLAGGYRLVRLREHPLPPLDIEDPKYAELVVYSTAPDPVRVMERIREAATGPCEPGTLYLARDTAL
;
A
#
# COMPACT_ATOMS: atom_id res chain seq x y z
N MET A 1 -38.71 -25.77 22.04
CA MET A 1 -38.20 -26.57 20.91
C MET A 1 -37.01 -25.84 20.33
N VAL A 2 -35.80 -26.40 20.43
CA VAL A 2 -34.59 -25.81 19.85
C VAL A 2 -34.70 -26.00 18.34
N ALA A 3 -34.84 -24.90 17.58
CA ALA A 3 -34.84 -24.97 16.14
C ALA A 3 -33.52 -25.60 15.68
N ASP A 4 -33.60 -26.70 14.94
CA ASP A 4 -32.46 -27.38 14.35
C ASP A 4 -31.70 -26.38 13.47
N ARG A 5 -30.48 -26.04 13.90
CA ARG A 5 -29.66 -24.98 13.31
C ARG A 5 -28.93 -25.41 12.03
N ASN A 6 -29.11 -26.66 11.57
CA ASN A 6 -28.46 -27.18 10.37
C ASN A 6 -29.42 -27.26 9.18
N LYS A 7 -29.92 -26.11 8.72
CA LYS A 7 -30.73 -26.02 7.49
C LYS A 7 -29.97 -26.39 6.20
N TYR A 8 -28.63 -26.48 6.22
CA TYR A 8 -27.81 -26.73 5.03
C TYR A 8 -26.60 -27.63 5.32
N GLN A 9 -26.29 -28.52 4.39
CA GLN A 9 -25.09 -29.36 4.41
C GLN A 9 -23.85 -28.47 4.28
N ARG A 10 -22.96 -28.49 5.29
CA ARG A 10 -21.70 -27.74 5.26
C ARG A 10 -20.62 -28.61 4.63
N TYR A 11 -20.02 -28.15 3.55
CA TYR A 11 -18.85 -28.81 2.98
C TYR A 11 -17.66 -28.68 3.94
N ARG A 12 -17.14 -29.82 4.37
CA ARG A 12 -16.00 -29.91 5.28
C ARG A 12 -14.87 -30.66 4.60
N CYS A 13 -13.63 -30.23 4.83
CA CYS A 13 -12.47 -31.04 4.46
C CYS A 13 -12.55 -32.41 5.15
N LEU A 14 -12.31 -33.51 4.44
CA LEU A 14 -12.38 -34.86 5.01
C LEU A 14 -11.20 -35.19 5.94
N GLN A 15 -10.11 -34.43 5.86
CA GLN A 15 -8.91 -34.64 6.65
C GLN A 15 -8.87 -33.77 7.91
N CYS A 16 -9.17 -32.47 7.78
CA CYS A 16 -9.11 -31.52 8.90
C CYS A 16 -10.48 -31.01 9.37
N HIS A 17 -11.58 -31.45 8.73
CA HIS A 17 -12.97 -31.08 9.07
C HIS A 17 -13.33 -29.59 8.99
N THR A 18 -12.44 -28.80 8.41
CA THR A 18 -12.54 -27.36 8.15
C THR A 18 -13.68 -27.03 7.19
N ILE A 19 -14.41 -25.95 7.47
CA ILE A 19 -15.54 -25.48 6.66
C ILE A 19 -15.02 -24.76 5.40
N LEU A 20 -15.26 -25.34 4.22
CA LEU A 20 -14.67 -24.89 2.94
C LEU A 20 -15.30 -23.61 2.38
N ASP A 21 -16.40 -23.13 2.94
CA ASP A 21 -17.03 -21.86 2.55
C ASP A 21 -16.87 -20.77 3.62
N SER A 22 -15.98 -20.99 4.58
CA SER A 22 -15.70 -20.04 5.66
C SER A 22 -14.85 -18.84 5.22
N LEU A 23 -14.86 -17.78 6.03
CA LEU A 23 -14.00 -16.59 5.85
C LEU A 23 -12.53 -16.99 5.84
N ALA A 24 -12.09 -17.81 6.80
CA ALA A 24 -10.71 -18.25 6.89
C ALA A 24 -10.26 -19.13 5.71
N TYR A 25 -11.18 -19.89 5.09
CA TYR A 25 -10.84 -20.67 3.90
C TYR A 25 -10.75 -19.79 2.65
N GLN A 26 -11.74 -18.92 2.42
CA GLN A 26 -11.85 -18.15 1.19
C GLN A 26 -10.96 -16.90 1.18
N TYR A 27 -10.75 -16.28 2.34
CA TYR A 27 -9.99 -15.04 2.50
C TYR A 27 -9.02 -15.15 3.69
N PRO A 28 -7.97 -15.99 3.59
CA PRO A 28 -7.06 -16.27 4.71
C PRO A 28 -6.28 -15.03 5.20
N VAL A 29 -6.03 -14.05 4.33
CA VAL A 29 -5.41 -12.78 4.72
C VAL A 29 -6.37 -11.94 5.55
N LEU A 30 -7.60 -11.74 5.06
CA LEU A 30 -8.64 -11.01 5.77
C LEU A 30 -9.00 -11.64 7.12
N ALA A 31 -8.95 -12.97 7.21
CA ALA A 31 -9.20 -13.71 8.44
C ALA A 31 -8.17 -13.44 9.54
N GLN A 32 -6.97 -12.93 9.22
CA GLN A 32 -5.99 -12.50 10.22
C GLN A 32 -6.44 -11.25 10.97
N GLU A 33 -7.29 -10.43 10.35
CA GLU A 33 -7.87 -9.24 10.98
C GLU A 33 -9.09 -9.57 11.85
N TRP A 34 -9.55 -10.83 11.90
CA TRP A 34 -10.70 -11.23 12.69
C TRP A 34 -10.34 -11.26 14.18
N SER A 35 -11.03 -10.46 15.00
CA SER A 35 -10.77 -10.41 16.45
C SER A 35 -11.01 -11.77 17.12
N ALA A 36 -10.10 -12.15 18.03
CA ALA A 36 -10.24 -13.32 18.88
C ALA A 36 -11.38 -13.16 19.90
N ASP A 37 -11.81 -11.93 20.17
CA ASP A 37 -12.89 -11.60 21.11
C ASP A 37 -14.29 -11.81 20.50
N ASN A 38 -14.37 -12.07 19.20
CA ASN A 38 -15.63 -12.41 18.55
C ASN A 38 -16.17 -13.77 19.05
N PRO A 39 -17.51 -13.91 19.24
CA PRO A 39 -18.13 -15.17 19.67
C PRO A 39 -17.96 -16.35 18.72
N LEU A 40 -17.58 -16.11 17.46
CA LEU A 40 -17.34 -17.13 16.44
C LEU A 40 -15.96 -16.91 15.82
N SER A 41 -15.29 -18.00 15.47
CA SER A 41 -14.05 -17.94 14.69
C SER A 41 -14.30 -17.64 13.21
N ALA A 42 -13.27 -17.14 12.52
CA ALA A 42 -13.28 -16.95 11.07
C ALA A 42 -13.59 -18.25 10.28
N TRP A 43 -13.35 -19.43 10.86
CA TRP A 43 -13.73 -20.72 10.28
C TRP A 43 -15.22 -21.04 10.37
N GLN A 44 -15.98 -20.30 11.18
CA GLN A 44 -17.40 -20.53 11.46
C GLN A 44 -18.34 -19.51 10.79
N VAL A 45 -17.78 -18.48 10.15
CA VAL A 45 -18.53 -17.41 9.47
C VAL A 45 -18.25 -17.40 7.97
N ARG A 46 -19.15 -16.82 7.16
CA ARG A 46 -18.99 -16.67 5.70
C ARG A 46 -18.66 -15.22 5.34
N PRO A 47 -17.84 -14.95 4.30
CA PRO A 47 -17.46 -13.60 3.87
C PRO A 47 -18.64 -12.65 3.59
N HIS A 48 -19.75 -13.15 3.06
CA HIS A 48 -20.98 -12.37 2.80
C HIS A 48 -22.16 -12.82 3.69
N GLY A 49 -21.85 -13.47 4.81
CA GLY A 49 -22.84 -13.94 5.77
C GLY A 49 -23.37 -12.84 6.68
N GLN A 50 -24.38 -13.18 7.46
CA GLN A 50 -24.88 -12.35 8.55
C GLN A 50 -24.53 -13.00 9.89
N THR A 51 -24.19 -12.19 10.87
CA THR A 51 -23.92 -12.58 12.26
C THR A 51 -24.99 -11.96 13.17
N ALA A 52 -25.26 -12.60 14.31
CA ALA A 52 -26.17 -12.06 15.33
C ALA A 52 -25.51 -10.99 16.23
N PHE A 53 -24.20 -10.78 16.05
CA PHE A 53 -23.38 -9.77 16.70
C PHE A 53 -22.70 -8.93 15.62
N GLU A 54 -22.23 -7.74 15.97
CA GLU A 54 -21.42 -6.91 15.10
C GLU A 54 -19.96 -7.39 15.15
N PRO A 55 -19.37 -7.85 14.03
CA PRO A 55 -18.01 -8.36 14.05
C PRO A 55 -16.97 -7.29 14.36
N GLU A 56 -16.06 -7.61 15.26
CA GLU A 56 -14.89 -6.82 15.60
C GLU A 56 -13.67 -7.27 14.79
N TRP A 57 -12.87 -6.30 14.33
CA TRP A 57 -11.68 -6.50 13.53
C TRP A 57 -10.50 -5.82 14.21
N VAL A 58 -9.33 -6.46 14.14
CA VAL A 58 -8.06 -5.98 14.68
C VAL A 58 -7.11 -5.72 13.51
N CYS A 59 -6.43 -4.58 13.52
CA CYS A 59 -5.55 -4.23 12.41
C CYS A 59 -4.28 -5.08 12.48
N THR A 60 -3.89 -5.68 11.36
CA THR A 60 -2.61 -6.39 11.24
C THR A 60 -1.40 -5.46 11.37
N ASN A 61 -1.56 -4.16 11.08
CA ASN A 61 -0.47 -3.18 11.19
C ASN A 61 -0.29 -2.64 12.61
N ASN A 62 -1.37 -2.55 13.38
CA ASN A 62 -1.33 -2.09 14.77
C ASN A 62 -2.47 -2.75 15.56
N SER A 63 -2.11 -3.66 16.47
CA SER A 63 -3.10 -4.37 17.30
C SER A 63 -3.88 -3.47 18.25
N ALA A 64 -3.46 -2.22 18.44
CA ALA A 64 -4.25 -1.23 19.17
C ALA A 64 -5.44 -0.71 18.38
N HIS A 65 -5.43 -0.82 17.04
CA HIS A 65 -6.55 -0.40 16.21
C HIS A 65 -7.60 -1.50 16.13
N VAL A 66 -8.77 -1.22 16.71
CA VAL A 66 -9.88 -2.16 16.79
C VAL A 66 -11.14 -1.46 16.29
N TRP A 67 -11.86 -2.09 15.38
CA TRP A 67 -13.08 -1.50 14.82
C TRP A 67 -14.14 -2.54 14.50
N HIS A 68 -15.37 -2.06 14.38
CA HIS A 68 -16.54 -2.87 14.10
C HIS A 68 -16.97 -2.68 12.64
N ALA A 69 -17.21 -3.79 11.94
CA ALA A 69 -17.69 -3.78 10.56
C ALA A 69 -18.36 -5.11 10.19
N SER A 70 -19.36 -5.07 9.31
CA SER A 70 -19.99 -6.29 8.80
C SER A 70 -19.02 -7.10 7.93
N LEU A 71 -19.21 -8.42 7.91
CA LEU A 71 -18.48 -9.36 7.02
C LEU A 71 -18.55 -8.91 5.56
N SER A 72 -19.75 -8.52 5.08
CA SER A 72 -19.92 -8.03 3.72
C SER A 72 -19.14 -6.74 3.44
N SER A 73 -19.13 -5.78 4.38
CA SER A 73 -18.35 -4.54 4.22
C SER A 73 -16.86 -4.84 4.13
N ARG A 74 -16.35 -5.74 4.98
CA ARG A 74 -14.92 -6.06 5.05
C ARG A 74 -14.44 -6.87 3.85
N THR A 75 -15.24 -7.83 3.43
CA THR A 75 -14.97 -8.60 2.19
C THR A 75 -15.02 -7.70 0.94
N ASN A 76 -15.83 -6.63 0.96
CA ASN A 76 -15.89 -5.66 -0.14
C ASN A 76 -14.81 -4.56 -0.07
N GLY A 77 -13.79 -4.69 0.79
CA GLY A 77 -12.62 -3.81 0.80
C GLY A 77 -12.71 -2.58 1.70
N SER A 78 -13.48 -2.62 2.80
CA SER A 78 -13.35 -1.60 3.86
C SER A 78 -12.11 -1.87 4.71
N ASP A 79 -11.29 -0.85 4.95
CA ASP A 79 -10.04 -0.95 5.73
C ASP A 79 -10.20 -0.47 7.17
N CYS A 80 -9.16 -0.65 7.98
CA CYS A 80 -9.05 -0.08 9.33
C CYS A 80 -9.32 1.43 9.31
N PRO A 81 -10.32 1.94 10.06
CA PRO A 81 -10.70 3.35 10.03
C PRO A 81 -9.63 4.27 10.62
N GLU A 82 -8.81 3.77 11.56
CA GLU A 82 -7.69 4.52 12.14
C GLU A 82 -6.53 4.63 11.15
N CYS A 83 -6.19 3.55 10.43
CA CYS A 83 -5.26 3.64 9.31
C CYS A 83 -5.82 4.50 8.17
N ARG A 84 -7.16 4.55 8.02
CA ARG A 84 -7.86 5.38 7.03
C ARG A 84 -7.94 6.85 7.48
N GLN A 85 -7.89 7.14 8.78
CA GLN A 85 -7.91 8.50 9.34
C GLN A 85 -6.54 9.18 9.25
N ALA A 86 -6.11 9.41 8.01
CA ALA A 86 -5.49 10.66 7.54
C ALA A 86 -5.05 10.56 6.08
N GLY A 87 -5.80 9.85 5.21
CA GLY A 87 -5.52 9.82 3.77
C GLY A 87 -4.10 9.35 3.38
N LYS A 88 -3.40 8.69 4.31
CA LYS A 88 -2.07 8.13 4.15
C LYS A 88 -2.09 6.69 4.60
N SER A 89 -1.69 5.77 3.75
CA SER A 89 -1.59 4.35 4.12
C SER A 89 -0.56 4.15 5.24
N ALA A 90 -0.69 3.08 6.05
CA ALA A 90 0.35 2.72 7.03
C ALA A 90 1.73 2.60 6.35
N VAL A 91 1.72 2.08 5.12
CA VAL A 91 2.90 1.98 4.26
C VAL A 91 3.52 3.35 3.96
N GLU A 92 2.72 4.35 3.59
CA GLU A 92 3.22 5.72 3.39
C GLU A 92 3.79 6.33 4.68
N LEU A 93 3.21 6.03 5.84
CA LEU A 93 3.76 6.49 7.13
C LEU A 93 5.11 5.83 7.42
N ASP A 94 5.25 4.54 7.14
CA ASP A 94 6.51 3.81 7.34
C ASP A 94 7.60 4.31 6.41
N TYR A 95 7.30 4.51 5.12
CA TYR A 95 8.22 5.13 4.17
C TYR A 95 8.56 6.57 4.56
N PHE A 96 7.61 7.35 5.06
CA PHE A 96 7.89 8.71 5.54
C PHE A 96 8.81 8.71 6.76
N ALA A 97 8.60 7.80 7.72
CA ALA A 97 9.48 7.64 8.86
C ALA A 97 10.88 7.20 8.44
N ALA A 98 10.99 6.22 7.53
CA ALA A 98 12.26 5.78 6.97
C ALA A 98 12.99 6.91 6.23
N ALA A 99 12.27 7.72 5.44
CA ALA A 99 12.85 8.87 4.75
C ALA A 99 13.45 9.89 5.73
N LYS A 100 12.77 10.19 6.83
CA LYS A 100 13.32 11.06 7.89
C LYS A 100 14.62 10.49 8.47
N THR A 101 14.65 9.19 8.74
CA THR A 101 15.83 8.51 9.28
C THR A 101 17.01 8.55 8.31
N VAL A 102 16.78 8.26 7.03
CA VAL A 102 17.84 8.12 6.02
C VAL A 102 18.36 9.46 5.49
N PHE A 103 17.47 10.46 5.33
CA PHE A 103 17.79 11.78 4.77
C PHE A 103 17.92 12.88 5.84
N GLY A 104 17.68 12.58 7.11
CA GLY A 104 17.71 13.52 8.24
C GLY A 104 16.50 14.47 8.31
N SER A 105 15.88 14.78 7.17
CA SER A 105 14.62 15.54 7.11
C SER A 105 13.76 15.09 5.94
N ALA A 106 12.44 15.07 6.15
CA ALA A 106 11.45 14.78 5.11
C ALA A 106 10.14 15.54 5.40
N ARG A 107 9.45 15.93 4.34
CA ARG A 107 8.10 16.53 4.37
C ARG A 107 7.12 15.58 3.67
N SER A 108 5.86 15.53 4.08
CA SER A 108 4.87 14.66 3.45
C SER A 108 3.54 15.36 3.20
N GLY A 109 2.86 15.00 2.12
CA GLY A 109 1.57 15.60 1.73
C GLY A 109 1.67 17.07 1.30
N VAL A 110 2.81 17.47 0.75
CA VAL A 110 3.06 18.86 0.36
C VAL A 110 2.41 19.12 -1.01
N LYS A 111 1.62 20.20 -1.11
CA LYS A 111 1.15 20.69 -2.41
C LYS A 111 2.26 21.44 -3.13
N LEU A 112 2.68 20.89 -4.26
CA LEU A 112 3.62 21.49 -5.20
C LEU A 112 2.85 22.27 -6.26
N HIS A 113 3.38 23.43 -6.61
CA HIS A 113 2.84 24.30 -7.64
C HIS A 113 3.96 24.64 -8.62
N SER A 114 3.65 24.70 -9.90
CA SER A 114 4.59 25.12 -10.93
C SER A 114 3.84 25.63 -12.15
N LYS A 115 4.41 26.63 -12.84
CA LYS A 115 3.88 27.14 -14.12
C LYS A 115 4.16 26.18 -15.27
N GLN A 116 5.09 25.25 -15.08
CA GLN A 116 5.45 24.22 -16.05
C GLN A 116 4.48 23.03 -16.02
N PHE A 117 3.61 22.94 -15.00
CA PHE A 117 2.61 21.88 -14.95
C PHE A 117 1.55 22.06 -16.04
N SER A 118 1.36 21.01 -16.82
CA SER A 118 0.47 20.97 -17.98
C SER A 118 -0.89 20.36 -17.64
N ARG A 119 -0.94 19.39 -16.70
CA ARG A 119 -2.17 18.63 -16.42
C ARG A 119 -2.97 19.23 -15.28
N ARG A 120 -2.32 19.68 -14.21
CA ARG A 120 -2.97 20.30 -13.04
C ARG A 120 -2.16 21.48 -12.50
N PRO A 121 -2.82 22.50 -11.91
CA PRO A 121 -2.11 23.63 -11.32
C PRO A 121 -1.33 23.28 -10.04
N ALA A 122 -1.59 22.10 -9.48
CA ALA A 122 -0.92 21.61 -8.28
C ALA A 122 -0.99 20.08 -8.20
N TRP A 123 0.03 19.50 -7.58
CA TRP A 123 0.09 18.09 -7.22
C TRP A 123 0.50 17.94 -5.75
N THR A 124 -0.10 16.99 -5.04
CA THR A 124 0.35 16.64 -3.69
C THR A 124 1.42 15.57 -3.79
N ALA A 125 2.59 15.81 -3.24
CA ALA A 125 3.67 14.83 -3.14
C ALA A 125 3.55 14.02 -1.84
N ASP A 126 3.77 12.71 -1.91
CA ASP A 126 3.68 11.83 -0.74
C ASP A 126 4.84 12.13 0.22
N ILE A 127 6.07 12.13 -0.28
CA ILE A 127 7.28 12.45 0.47
C ILE A 127 8.18 13.39 -0.36
N ILE A 128 8.77 14.37 0.31
CA ILE A 128 9.82 15.24 -0.24
C ILE A 128 11.01 15.25 0.71
N VAL A 129 12.20 15.01 0.16
CA VAL A 129 13.48 15.11 0.86
C VAL A 129 14.40 16.08 0.13
N GLY A 130 15.24 16.79 0.90
CA GLY A 130 16.29 17.64 0.34
C GLY A 130 17.51 16.80 -0.02
N LEU A 131 18.12 17.10 -1.16
CA LEU A 131 19.41 16.57 -1.59
C LEU A 131 20.50 17.64 -1.45
N GLN A 132 21.73 17.28 -1.80
CA GLN A 132 22.85 18.23 -1.84
C GLN A 132 22.58 19.34 -2.88
N ALA A 133 23.27 20.48 -2.73
CA ALA A 133 23.13 21.66 -3.59
C ALA A 133 21.71 22.28 -3.67
N GLY A 134 20.81 21.92 -2.76
CA GLY A 134 19.46 22.51 -2.70
C GLY A 134 18.43 21.88 -3.65
N GLU A 135 18.76 20.74 -4.25
CA GLU A 135 17.80 19.97 -5.04
C GLU A 135 16.75 19.29 -4.14
N GLU A 136 15.54 19.10 -4.65
CA GLU A 136 14.49 18.36 -3.96
C GLU A 136 14.14 17.07 -4.71
N LEU A 137 14.07 15.98 -3.97
CA LEU A 137 13.63 14.67 -4.42
C LEU A 137 12.21 14.40 -3.92
N VAL A 138 11.32 14.13 -4.86
CA VAL A 138 9.95 13.66 -4.60
C VAL A 138 9.94 12.14 -4.65
N ILE A 139 9.33 11.51 -3.64
CA ILE A 139 9.12 10.07 -3.56
C ILE A 139 7.62 9.82 -3.47
N GLU A 140 7.12 9.00 -4.39
CA GLU A 140 5.71 8.65 -4.52
C GLU A 140 5.51 7.17 -4.20
N TYR A 141 4.47 6.84 -3.43
CA TYR A 141 4.10 5.45 -3.17
C TYR A 141 2.80 5.11 -3.91
N ASP A 142 2.91 4.20 -4.88
CA ASP A 142 1.77 3.75 -5.67
C ASP A 142 1.24 2.42 -5.14
N GLY A 143 0.24 2.50 -4.26
CA GLY A 143 -0.45 1.30 -3.78
C GLY A 143 -1.23 0.60 -4.89
N SER A 144 -1.04 -0.70 -5.07
CA SER A 144 -1.60 -1.46 -6.20
C SER A 144 -3.12 -1.41 -6.26
N TYR A 145 -3.77 -1.45 -5.10
CA TYR A 145 -5.22 -1.33 -4.96
C TYR A 145 -5.77 0.03 -5.43
N TRP A 146 -5.02 1.12 -5.22
CA TRP A 146 -5.47 2.49 -5.51
C TRP A 146 -5.08 2.98 -6.90
N HIS A 147 -4.06 2.35 -7.51
CA HIS A 147 -3.42 2.80 -8.74
C HIS A 147 -3.64 1.88 -9.96
N SER A 148 -4.29 0.72 -9.80
CA SER A 148 -4.50 -0.26 -10.88
C SER A 148 -5.25 0.25 -12.12
N ALA A 149 -5.91 1.41 -12.04
CA ALA A 149 -6.61 2.06 -13.15
C ALA A 149 -6.26 3.56 -13.29
N LYS A 150 -5.10 3.98 -12.78
CA LYS A 150 -4.69 5.40 -12.73
C LYS A 150 -3.35 5.69 -13.42
N GLU A 151 -2.86 4.76 -14.23
CA GLU A 151 -1.57 4.90 -14.94
C GLU A 151 -1.45 6.23 -15.70
N ASP A 152 -2.48 6.64 -16.43
CA ASP A 152 -2.50 7.94 -17.13
C ASP A 152 -2.32 9.13 -16.18
N VAL A 153 -2.93 9.06 -14.99
CA VAL A 153 -2.86 10.11 -13.97
C VAL A 153 -1.48 10.09 -13.31
N ASP A 154 -0.95 8.91 -12.98
CA ASP A 154 0.35 8.74 -12.36
C ASP A 154 1.48 9.19 -13.29
N ARG A 155 1.35 8.85 -14.58
CA ARG A 155 2.27 9.29 -15.64
C ARG A 155 2.19 10.79 -15.84
N ALA A 156 0.99 11.37 -15.92
CA ALA A 156 0.83 12.81 -16.06
C ALA A 156 1.38 13.60 -14.84
N LYS A 157 1.13 13.10 -13.62
CA LYS A 157 1.72 13.66 -12.39
C LYS A 157 3.23 13.63 -12.45
N SER A 158 3.81 12.50 -12.88
CA SER A 158 5.26 12.33 -12.97
C SER A 158 5.89 13.30 -13.97
N LEU A 159 5.30 13.44 -15.16
CA LEU A 159 5.76 14.38 -16.18
C LEU A 159 5.66 15.85 -15.71
N ASP A 160 4.56 16.22 -15.04
CA ASP A 160 4.41 17.56 -14.48
C ASP A 160 5.48 17.84 -13.42
N LEU A 161 5.72 16.91 -12.49
CA LEU A 161 6.76 17.06 -11.45
C LEU A 161 8.16 17.19 -12.05
N LEU A 162 8.50 16.38 -13.06
CA LEU A 162 9.78 16.48 -13.77
C LEU A 162 9.92 17.83 -14.49
N ALA A 163 8.87 18.29 -15.17
CA ALA A 163 8.85 19.61 -15.81
C ALA A 163 8.96 20.76 -14.81
N GLY A 164 8.51 20.55 -13.57
CA GLY A 164 8.72 21.47 -12.44
C GLY A 164 10.16 21.51 -11.91
N GLY A 165 11.05 20.65 -12.41
CA GLY A 165 12.48 20.60 -12.07
C GLY A 165 12.85 19.62 -10.96
N TYR A 166 11.86 18.95 -10.35
CA TYR A 166 12.06 18.00 -9.25
C TYR A 166 12.72 16.72 -9.74
N ARG A 167 13.52 16.07 -8.87
CA ARG A 167 13.89 14.66 -9.05
C ARG A 167 12.76 13.78 -8.54
N LEU A 168 12.46 12.67 -9.20
CA LEU A 168 11.30 11.85 -8.89
C LEU A 168 11.66 10.36 -8.82
N VAL A 169 11.25 9.71 -7.73
CA VAL A 169 11.26 8.26 -7.59
C VAL A 169 9.84 7.76 -7.30
N ARG A 170 9.36 6.77 -8.04
CA ARG A 170 8.09 6.08 -7.72
C ARG A 170 8.36 4.69 -7.14
N LEU A 171 7.74 4.41 -6.00
CA LEU A 171 7.65 3.09 -5.40
C LEU A 171 6.37 2.42 -5.92
N ARG A 172 6.49 1.58 -6.95
CA ARG A 172 5.38 0.88 -7.59
C ARG A 172 5.10 -0.42 -6.84
N GLU A 173 3.98 -0.51 -6.14
CA GLU A 173 3.60 -1.76 -5.48
C GLU A 173 3.22 -2.82 -6.52
N HIS A 174 3.87 -3.99 -6.49
CA HIS A 174 3.49 -5.12 -7.34
C HIS A 174 2.00 -5.46 -7.16
N PRO A 175 1.21 -5.73 -8.23
CA PRO A 175 1.63 -6.00 -9.60
C PRO A 175 1.54 -4.80 -10.57
N LEU A 176 1.61 -3.57 -10.07
CA LEU A 176 1.51 -2.40 -10.94
C LEU A 176 2.59 -2.38 -12.05
N PRO A 177 2.23 -2.08 -13.30
CA PRO A 177 3.22 -1.99 -14.38
C PRO A 177 4.07 -0.71 -14.27
N PRO A 178 5.24 -0.67 -14.93
CA PRO A 178 6.03 0.54 -15.07
C PRO A 178 5.30 1.62 -15.89
N LEU A 179 5.64 2.90 -15.71
CA LEU A 179 4.98 4.01 -16.43
C LEU A 179 5.68 4.41 -17.74
N ASP A 180 6.77 3.72 -18.11
CA ASP A 180 7.54 3.94 -19.35
C ASP A 180 7.91 5.43 -19.56
N ILE A 181 8.57 6.04 -18.57
CA ILE A 181 9.05 7.42 -18.62
C ILE A 181 10.58 7.43 -18.76
N GLU A 182 11.07 8.01 -19.85
CA GLU A 182 12.50 8.21 -20.09
C GLU A 182 12.91 9.64 -19.67
N ASP A 183 13.43 9.79 -18.45
CA ASP A 183 13.98 11.06 -17.95
C ASP A 183 15.14 10.78 -16.96
N PRO A 184 16.29 11.49 -17.07
CA PRO A 184 17.45 11.25 -16.19
C PRO A 184 17.21 11.59 -14.71
N LYS A 185 16.13 12.30 -14.39
CA LYS A 185 15.68 12.62 -13.03
C LYS A 185 14.57 11.70 -12.54
N TYR A 186 14.15 10.71 -13.34
CA TYR A 186 13.11 9.74 -13.01
C TYR A 186 13.67 8.35 -12.72
N ALA A 187 13.15 7.68 -11.70
CA ALA A 187 13.38 6.26 -11.49
C ALA A 187 12.16 5.57 -10.85
N GLU A 188 12.05 4.26 -11.05
CA GLU A 188 11.00 3.42 -10.47
C GLU A 188 11.61 2.28 -9.67
N LEU A 189 11.02 1.95 -8.52
CA LEU A 189 11.37 0.78 -7.73
C LEU A 189 10.11 -0.04 -7.49
N VAL A 190 10.18 -1.34 -7.77
CA VAL A 190 9.10 -2.28 -7.42
C VAL A 190 9.19 -2.61 -5.93
N VAL A 191 8.07 -2.49 -5.23
CA VAL A 191 7.94 -2.81 -3.81
C VAL A 191 6.83 -3.83 -3.58
N TYR A 192 6.93 -4.59 -2.49
CA TYR A 192 5.97 -5.63 -2.14
C TYR A 192 5.39 -5.35 -0.75
N SER A 193 4.06 -5.29 -0.66
CA SER A 193 3.34 -5.06 0.62
C SER A 193 3.50 -6.20 1.62
N THR A 194 3.87 -7.40 1.17
CA THR A 194 4.05 -8.59 2.02
C THR A 194 5.39 -8.64 2.75
N ALA A 195 6.37 -7.83 2.36
CA ALA A 195 7.70 -7.77 2.98
C ALA A 195 8.26 -6.34 2.88
N PRO A 196 7.63 -5.35 3.54
CA PRO A 196 8.11 -3.98 3.48
C PRO A 196 9.45 -3.87 4.23
N ASP A 197 10.47 -3.33 3.55
CA ASP A 197 11.71 -2.86 4.17
C ASP A 197 11.94 -1.38 3.79
N PRO A 198 11.19 -0.46 4.41
CA PRO A 198 11.20 0.95 4.02
C PRO A 198 12.55 1.63 4.22
N VAL A 199 13.32 1.20 5.23
CA VAL A 199 14.66 1.76 5.51
C VAL A 199 15.61 1.39 4.39
N ARG A 200 15.71 0.10 4.04
CA ARG A 200 16.59 -0.35 2.96
C ARG A 200 16.21 0.23 1.61
N VAL A 201 14.91 0.37 1.33
CA VAL A 201 14.43 1.04 0.12
C VAL A 201 14.89 2.50 0.11
N MET A 202 14.74 3.22 1.21
CA MET A 202 15.18 4.63 1.31
C MET A 202 16.70 4.77 1.19
N GLU A 203 17.49 3.83 1.73
CA GLU A 203 18.95 3.80 1.56
C GLU A 203 19.34 3.65 0.08
N ARG A 204 18.69 2.72 -0.64
CA ARG A 204 18.88 2.55 -2.09
C ARG A 204 18.51 3.80 -2.87
N ILE A 205 17.42 4.46 -2.50
CA ILE A 205 17.01 5.73 -3.11
C ILE A 205 18.07 6.80 -2.89
N ARG A 206 18.61 6.91 -1.67
CA ARG A 206 19.66 7.87 -1.35
C ARG A 206 20.90 7.61 -2.22
N GLU A 207 21.37 6.37 -2.29
CA GLU A 207 22.53 5.99 -3.11
C GLU A 207 22.33 6.35 -4.59
N ALA A 208 21.16 6.04 -5.15
CA ALA A 208 20.82 6.37 -6.53
C ALA A 208 20.67 7.88 -6.78
N ALA A 209 20.25 8.64 -5.77
CA ALA A 209 20.06 10.09 -5.85
C ALA A 209 21.34 10.89 -5.60
N THR A 210 22.34 10.31 -4.92
CA THR A 210 23.61 10.99 -4.55
C THR A 210 24.85 10.45 -5.25
N GLY A 211 24.73 9.44 -6.12
CA GLY A 211 25.84 8.90 -6.89
C GLY A 211 26.36 9.85 -7.99
N PRO A 212 27.65 9.76 -8.38
CA PRO A 212 28.18 10.57 -9.49
C PRO A 212 27.42 10.24 -10.79
N CYS A 213 27.09 11.30 -11.53
CA CYS A 213 26.37 11.24 -12.79
C CYS A 213 27.29 10.66 -13.89
N GLU A 214 27.41 9.34 -13.98
CA GLU A 214 27.99 8.67 -15.13
C GLU A 214 26.89 8.45 -16.19
N PRO A 215 27.10 8.84 -17.46
CA PRO A 215 26.14 8.61 -18.53
C PRO A 215 26.15 7.11 -18.90
N GLY A 216 25.35 6.34 -18.18
CA GLY A 216 25.17 4.91 -18.39
C GLY A 216 23.86 4.48 -17.74
N THR A 217 22.99 3.90 -18.54
CA THR A 217 21.62 3.47 -18.24
C THR A 217 21.44 2.91 -16.83
N LEU A 218 20.49 3.48 -16.06
CA LEU A 218 19.90 2.81 -14.89
C LEU A 218 19.08 1.60 -15.38
N TYR A 219 19.75 0.53 -15.82
CA TYR A 219 19.14 -0.78 -15.85
C TYR A 219 19.12 -1.29 -14.42
N LEU A 220 17.99 -1.08 -13.74
CA LEU A 220 17.69 -1.77 -12.50
C LEU A 220 17.58 -3.25 -12.83
N ALA A 221 18.59 -4.01 -12.39
CA ALA A 221 18.63 -5.45 -12.57
C ALA A 221 17.33 -6.07 -12.04
N ARG A 222 16.73 -6.92 -12.86
CA ARG A 222 15.71 -7.86 -12.44
C ARG A 222 16.28 -8.64 -11.26
N ASP A 223 15.70 -8.50 -10.08
CA ASP A 223 15.81 -9.54 -9.05
C ASP A 223 15.04 -10.75 -9.56
N THR A 224 15.68 -11.54 -10.43
CA THR A 224 15.42 -12.96 -10.51
C THR A 224 16.02 -13.58 -9.25
N ALA A 225 15.19 -13.77 -8.23
CA ALA A 225 15.52 -14.68 -7.13
C ALA A 225 14.76 -15.99 -7.34
N LEU A 226 15.57 -17.05 -7.44
CA LEU A 226 15.26 -18.47 -7.36
C LEU A 226 14.58 -18.84 -6.04
#